data_AF-A0A6H9YNI7-F1
#
_entry.id   AF-A0A6H9YNI7-F1
#
_cell.length_a   1.000
_cell.length_b   1.000
_cell.length_c   1.000
_cell.angle_alpha   90.00
_cell.angle_beta   90.00
_cell.angle_gamma   90.00
#
_symmetry.space_group_name_H-M   'P 1'
#
loop_
_entity.id
_entity.type
_entity.pdbx_description
1 polymer ?
#
loop_
_entity_poly.entity_id
_entity_poly.type
_entity_poly.pdbx_seq_one_letter_code
_entity_poly.pdbx_strand_id
1 'polypeptide(L)'
;MAAHERSRSGSADGPAQWPGQWSTRQAAKLTRIGSLVATALAELRELPPQQPEDVRVRLLLAHQRALDELAAVVGAELHSELRVLRMNLGPAPPTIAELRIAHAQLHGWMEGLITGQQTAAPRLRRRRVRRGTARTRPRRGARRPT
;
A
#
# COMPACT_ATOMS: atom_id res chain seq x y z
N MET A 1 -49.99 9.13 -22.25
CA MET A 1 -49.00 9.68 -21.30
C MET A 1 -48.10 8.54 -20.85
N ALA A 2 -46.88 8.42 -21.39
CA ALA A 2 -46.00 7.29 -21.11
C ALA A 2 -45.21 7.54 -19.81
N ALA A 3 -45.36 6.66 -18.82
CA ALA A 3 -44.50 6.64 -17.64
C ALA A 3 -43.18 5.95 -17.99
N HIS A 4 -42.17 6.74 -18.41
CA HIS A 4 -40.81 6.22 -18.56
C HIS A 4 -40.14 6.02 -17.21
N GLU A 5 -40.23 4.77 -16.77
CA GLU A 5 -39.31 4.04 -15.91
C GLU A 5 -37.89 4.62 -15.92
N ARG A 6 -37.50 5.29 -14.82
CA ARG A 6 -36.12 5.78 -14.65
C ARG A 6 -35.23 4.64 -14.17
N SER A 7 -34.83 3.80 -15.12
CA SER A 7 -33.73 2.83 -14.97
C SER A 7 -32.49 3.53 -14.40
N ARG A 8 -32.14 3.22 -13.15
CA ARG A 8 -30.85 3.62 -12.56
C ARG A 8 -29.77 2.64 -13.02
N SER A 9 -29.40 2.74 -14.29
CA SER A 9 -28.26 2.04 -14.88
C SER A 9 -27.17 3.04 -15.24
N GLY A 10 -25.93 2.80 -14.79
CA GLY A 10 -24.74 3.46 -15.32
C GLY A 10 -24.24 4.70 -14.57
N SER A 11 -23.51 4.46 -13.47
CA SER A 11 -22.12 4.94 -13.39
C SER A 11 -21.41 4.19 -12.27
N ALA A 12 -20.83 3.05 -12.62
CA ALA A 12 -19.86 2.33 -11.78
C ALA A 12 -18.40 2.70 -12.13
N ASP A 13 -18.21 3.60 -13.11
CA ASP A 13 -16.91 4.17 -13.47
C ASP A 13 -16.70 5.48 -12.72
N GLY A 14 -16.28 5.34 -11.45
CA GLY A 14 -15.52 6.41 -10.80
C GLY A 14 -14.25 6.70 -11.61
N PRO A 15 -13.73 7.94 -11.59
CA PRO A 15 -12.59 8.33 -12.42
C PRO A 15 -11.41 7.38 -12.19
N ALA A 16 -10.77 6.97 -13.30
CA ALA A 16 -9.70 5.98 -13.34
C ALA A 16 -8.77 6.11 -12.14
N GLN A 17 -8.85 5.12 -11.25
CA GLN A 17 -8.13 5.08 -9.98
C GLN A 17 -6.63 5.24 -10.23
N TRP A 18 -6.10 6.42 -9.89
CA TRP A 18 -4.66 6.70 -9.90
C TRP A 18 -3.92 5.59 -9.16
N PRO A 19 -2.71 5.17 -9.60
CA PRO A 19 -1.91 4.17 -8.90
C PRO A 19 -1.60 4.65 -7.47
N GLY A 20 -2.45 4.26 -6.52
CA GLY A 20 -2.25 4.52 -5.09
C GLY A 20 -3.47 4.75 -4.19
N GLN A 21 -4.68 4.89 -4.72
CA GLN A 21 -5.87 5.09 -3.86
C GLN A 21 -6.70 3.80 -3.74
N TRP A 22 -6.18 2.84 -2.96
CA TRP A 22 -6.93 1.63 -2.60
C TRP A 22 -8.21 1.99 -1.84
N SER A 23 -9.30 1.28 -2.13
CA SER A 23 -10.49 1.33 -1.28
C SER A 23 -10.16 0.86 0.15
N THR A 24 -10.93 1.32 1.15
CA THR A 24 -10.79 0.88 2.55
C THR A 24 -10.83 -0.66 2.68
N ARG A 25 -11.60 -1.34 1.84
CA ARG A 25 -11.67 -2.81 1.78
C ARG A 25 -10.38 -3.44 1.25
N GLN A 26 -9.80 -2.90 0.17
CA GLN A 26 -8.51 -3.36 -0.35
C GLN A 26 -7.38 -3.10 0.65
N ALA A 27 -7.31 -1.91 1.23
CA ALA A 27 -6.31 -1.56 2.26
C ALA A 27 -6.38 -2.51 3.47
N ALA A 28 -7.59 -2.76 4.01
CA ALA A 28 -7.77 -3.73 5.09
C ALA A 28 -7.35 -5.16 4.71
N LYS A 29 -7.60 -5.60 3.46
CA LYS A 29 -7.15 -6.90 2.97
C LYS A 29 -5.63 -6.96 2.83
N LEU A 30 -4.98 -5.91 2.31
CA LEU A 30 -3.51 -5.84 2.23
C LEU A 30 -2.87 -5.94 3.61
N THR A 31 -3.35 -5.18 4.59
CA THR A 31 -2.86 -5.28 5.98
C THR A 31 -3.02 -6.70 6.53
N ARG A 32 -4.16 -7.36 6.29
CA ARG A 32 -4.39 -8.75 6.73
C ARG A 32 -3.44 -9.75 6.06
N ILE A 33 -3.21 -9.65 4.76
CA ILE A 33 -2.23 -10.51 4.05
C ILE A 33 -0.83 -10.24 4.61
N GLY A 34 -0.45 -8.98 4.80
CA GLY A 34 0.83 -8.57 5.38
C GLY A 34 1.08 -9.23 6.73
N SER A 35 0.12 -9.12 7.66
CA SER A 35 0.23 -9.77 8.98
C SER A 35 0.30 -11.30 8.90
N LEU A 36 -0.45 -11.94 7.99
CA LEU A 36 -0.39 -13.41 7.82
C LEU A 36 0.99 -13.86 7.31
N VAL A 37 1.58 -13.14 6.35
CA VAL A 37 2.95 -13.41 5.86
C VAL A 37 3.98 -13.12 6.95
N ALA A 38 3.79 -12.08 7.76
CA ALA A 38 4.66 -11.75 8.89
C ALA A 38 4.70 -12.89 9.94
N THR A 39 3.52 -13.40 10.32
CA THR A 39 3.41 -14.55 11.24
C THR A 39 4.03 -15.81 10.62
N ALA A 40 3.72 -16.13 9.35
CA ALA A 40 4.32 -17.28 8.67
C ALA A 40 5.85 -17.18 8.60
N LEU A 41 6.40 -15.98 8.38
CA LEU A 41 7.85 -15.72 8.40
C LEU A 41 8.45 -15.88 9.81
N ALA A 42 7.74 -15.48 10.86
CA ALA A 42 8.17 -15.69 12.24
C ALA A 42 8.23 -17.20 12.57
N GLU A 43 7.16 -17.96 12.33
CA GLU A 43 7.15 -19.42 12.51
C GLU A 43 8.26 -20.10 11.68
N LEU A 44 8.42 -19.68 10.41
CA LEU A 44 9.48 -20.18 9.54
C LEU A 44 10.87 -20.00 10.14
N ARG A 45 11.16 -18.93 10.88
CA ARG A 45 12.47 -18.66 11.50
C ARG A 45 12.79 -19.64 12.64
N GLU A 46 11.79 -20.09 13.39
CA GLU A 46 11.95 -21.00 14.52
C GLU A 46 12.05 -22.48 14.11
N LEU A 47 11.55 -22.86 12.92
CA LEU A 47 11.69 -24.23 12.42
C LEU A 47 13.17 -24.67 12.25
N PRO A 48 13.53 -25.93 12.53
CA PRO A 48 14.86 -26.42 12.14
C PRO A 48 15.00 -26.47 10.60
N PRO A 49 16.23 -26.35 10.05
CA PRO A 49 16.46 -26.25 8.60
C PRO A 49 15.98 -27.48 7.81
N GLN A 50 16.07 -28.66 8.44
CA GLN A 50 15.54 -29.91 7.90
C GLN A 50 14.10 -30.10 8.36
N GLN A 51 13.21 -30.27 7.38
CA GLN A 51 11.79 -30.53 7.58
C GLN A 51 11.31 -31.58 6.56
N PRO A 52 10.33 -32.43 6.93
CA PRO A 52 9.65 -33.32 5.99
C PRO A 52 9.16 -32.57 4.73
N GLU A 53 9.14 -33.28 3.60
CA GLU A 53 8.78 -32.67 2.32
C GLU A 53 7.35 -32.12 2.29
N ASP A 54 6.40 -32.82 2.90
CA ASP A 54 5.00 -32.39 2.96
C ASP A 54 4.83 -31.06 3.72
N VAL A 55 5.62 -30.82 4.77
CA VAL A 55 5.69 -29.53 5.48
C VAL A 55 6.20 -28.43 4.55
N ARG A 56 7.28 -28.70 3.81
CA ARG A 56 7.88 -27.73 2.86
C ARG A 56 6.94 -27.43 1.69
N VAL A 57 6.23 -28.42 1.17
CA VAL A 57 5.18 -28.26 0.15
C VAL A 57 4.00 -27.44 0.67
N ARG A 58 3.52 -27.67 1.90
CA ARG A 58 2.45 -26.87 2.51
C ARG A 58 2.86 -25.40 2.68
N LEU A 59 4.10 -25.14 3.07
CA LEU A 59 4.66 -23.78 3.19
C LEU A 59 4.80 -23.08 1.83
N LEU A 60 5.23 -23.80 0.78
CA LEU A 60 5.23 -23.31 -0.60
C LEU A 60 3.82 -22.94 -1.08
N LEU A 61 2.83 -23.81 -0.83
CA LEU A 61 1.43 -23.54 -1.18
C LEU A 61 0.85 -22.32 -0.43
N ALA A 62 1.22 -22.12 0.83
CA ALA A 62 0.85 -20.94 1.60
C ALA A 62 1.45 -19.66 0.98
N HIS A 63 2.72 -19.69 0.60
CA HIS A 63 3.40 -18.59 -0.09
C HIS A 63 2.73 -18.23 -1.42
N GLN A 64 2.44 -19.24 -2.25
CA GLN A 64 1.77 -19.06 -3.54
C GLN A 64 0.37 -18.45 -3.38
N ARG A 65 -0.42 -18.92 -2.39
CA ARG A 65 -1.74 -18.35 -2.07
C ARG A 65 -1.65 -16.89 -1.62
N ALA A 66 -0.67 -16.53 -0.80
CA ALA A 66 -0.46 -15.14 -0.39
C ALA A 66 -0.18 -14.23 -1.60
N LEU A 67 0.62 -14.72 -2.57
CA LEU A 67 0.89 -14.01 -3.83
C LEU A 67 -0.36 -13.88 -4.72
N ASP A 68 -1.20 -14.91 -4.84
CA ASP A 68 -2.45 -14.84 -5.61
C ASP A 68 -3.48 -13.91 -4.94
N GLU A 69 -3.61 -13.97 -3.61
CA GLU A 69 -4.49 -13.08 -2.86
C GLU A 69 -4.04 -11.61 -2.95
N LEU A 70 -2.73 -11.37 -2.98
CA LEU A 70 -2.13 -10.05 -3.19
C LEU A 70 -2.34 -9.57 -4.62
N ALA A 71 -2.11 -10.42 -5.62
CA ALA A 71 -2.37 -10.13 -7.04
C ALA A 71 -3.84 -9.78 -7.32
N ALA A 72 -4.78 -10.40 -6.60
CA ALA A 72 -6.21 -10.07 -6.68
C ALA A 72 -6.60 -8.73 -6.01
N VAL A 73 -5.69 -8.07 -5.30
CA VAL A 73 -5.92 -6.80 -4.58
C VAL A 73 -5.13 -5.64 -5.20
N VAL A 74 -3.91 -5.90 -5.67
CA VAL A 74 -3.11 -4.93 -6.43
C VAL A 74 -3.56 -4.85 -7.89
N GLY A 75 -3.38 -3.68 -8.50
CA GLY A 75 -3.69 -3.46 -9.92
C GLY A 75 -2.76 -4.24 -10.87
N ALA A 76 -3.14 -4.29 -12.15
CA ALA A 76 -2.43 -5.02 -13.19
C ALA A 76 -0.97 -4.56 -13.38
N GLU A 77 -0.69 -3.31 -13.02
CA GLU A 77 0.62 -2.66 -13.08
C GLU A 77 1.67 -3.43 -12.25
N LEU A 78 1.25 -3.93 -11.08
CA LEU A 78 2.14 -4.58 -10.10
C LEU A 78 2.22 -6.10 -10.27
N HIS A 79 1.44 -6.70 -11.17
CA HIS A 79 1.53 -8.15 -11.46
C HIS A 79 2.88 -8.53 -12.06
N SER A 80 3.55 -7.61 -12.76
CA SER A 80 4.89 -7.81 -13.30
C SER A 80 5.93 -8.02 -12.18
N GLU A 81 5.90 -7.18 -11.14
CA GLU A 81 6.75 -7.28 -9.95
C GLU A 81 6.46 -8.56 -9.14
N LEU A 82 5.19 -8.88 -8.93
CA LEU A 82 4.79 -10.12 -8.25
C LEU A 82 5.24 -11.40 -8.99
N ARG A 83 5.32 -11.36 -10.33
CA ARG A 83 5.90 -12.47 -11.10
C ARG A 83 7.40 -12.64 -10.85
N VAL A 84 8.15 -11.56 -10.65
CA VAL A 84 9.59 -11.66 -10.31
C VAL A 84 9.76 -12.34 -8.95
N LEU A 85 8.95 -11.97 -7.94
CA LEU A 85 8.96 -12.64 -6.64
C LEU A 85 8.66 -14.15 -6.74
N ARG A 86 7.75 -14.56 -7.64
CA ARG A 86 7.44 -15.98 -7.90
C ARG A 86 8.64 -16.78 -8.43
N MET A 87 9.52 -16.17 -9.22
CA MET A 87 10.65 -16.86 -9.87
C MET A 87 11.83 -17.11 -8.92
N ASN A 88 11.81 -16.56 -7.70
CA ASN A 88 12.85 -16.74 -6.69
C ASN A 88 12.80 -18.12 -5.98
N LEU A 89 11.82 -18.98 -6.32
CA LEU A 89 11.70 -20.34 -5.80
C LEU A 89 11.89 -21.36 -6.95
N GLY A 90 12.73 -22.37 -6.72
CA GLY A 90 13.03 -23.42 -7.69
C GLY A 90 11.89 -24.45 -7.89
N PRO A 91 12.04 -25.38 -8.86
CA PRO A 91 11.01 -26.36 -9.21
C PRO A 91 10.93 -27.59 -8.28
N ALA A 92 11.95 -27.83 -7.45
CA ALA A 92 11.91 -28.81 -6.37
C ALA A 92 11.20 -28.20 -5.14
N PRO A 93 10.62 -29.01 -4.21
CA PRO A 93 10.12 -28.46 -2.95
C PRO A 93 11.27 -27.70 -2.26
N PRO A 94 11.12 -26.39 -2.01
CA PRO A 94 12.21 -25.55 -1.54
C PRO A 94 12.66 -25.94 -0.13
N THR A 95 13.90 -25.62 0.20
CA THR A 95 14.41 -25.69 1.56
C THR A 95 13.71 -24.70 2.47
N ILE A 96 13.77 -24.92 3.79
CA ILE A 96 13.26 -23.95 4.78
C ILE A 96 13.99 -22.59 4.66
N ALA A 97 15.25 -22.58 4.25
CA ALA A 97 16.01 -21.36 3.99
C ALA A 97 15.45 -20.55 2.81
N GLU A 98 15.18 -21.20 1.67
CA GLU A 98 14.56 -20.54 0.50
C GLU A 98 13.15 -20.04 0.82
N LEU A 99 12.35 -20.83 1.56
CA LEU A 99 11.02 -20.42 2.02
C LEU A 99 11.06 -19.18 2.92
N ARG A 100 12.03 -19.09 3.86
CA ARG A 100 12.25 -17.89 4.68
C ARG A 100 12.57 -16.67 3.82
N ILE A 101 13.48 -16.81 2.86
CA ILE A 101 13.89 -15.70 1.97
C ILE A 101 12.70 -15.22 1.14
N ALA A 102 11.95 -16.12 0.53
CA ALA A 102 10.76 -15.78 -0.26
C ALA A 102 9.68 -15.05 0.58
N HIS A 103 9.37 -15.54 1.79
CA HIS A 103 8.43 -14.86 2.68
C HIS A 103 8.94 -13.49 3.15
N ALA A 104 10.25 -13.35 3.43
CA ALA A 104 10.86 -12.07 3.80
C ALA A 104 10.82 -11.05 2.65
N GLN A 105 11.10 -11.48 1.41
CA GLN A 105 10.99 -10.64 0.22
C GLN A 105 9.54 -10.17 -0.01
N LEU A 106 8.57 -11.09 0.10
CA LEU A 106 7.15 -10.76 -0.01
C LEU A 106 6.70 -9.77 1.07
N HIS A 107 7.11 -9.98 2.33
CA HIS A 107 6.83 -9.06 3.43
C HIS A 107 7.40 -7.66 3.15
N GLY A 108 8.69 -7.56 2.85
CA GLY A 108 9.37 -6.28 2.60
C GLY A 108 8.82 -5.54 1.37
N TRP A 109 8.42 -6.26 0.32
CA TRP A 109 7.75 -5.66 -0.84
C TRP A 109 6.38 -5.07 -0.46
N MET A 110 5.58 -5.78 0.34
CA MET A 110 4.30 -5.25 0.84
C MET A 110 4.48 -4.03 1.75
N GLU A 111 5.48 -4.04 2.65
CA GLU A 111 5.81 -2.88 3.49
C GLU A 111 6.22 -1.67 2.65
N GLY A 112 7.08 -1.88 1.64
CA GLY A 112 7.50 -0.85 0.69
C GLY A 112 6.32 -0.28 -0.11
N LEU A 113 5.42 -1.15 -0.58
CA LEU A 113 4.22 -0.75 -1.31
C LEU A 113 3.28 0.10 -0.44
N ILE A 114 3.00 -0.34 0.80
CA ILE A 114 2.14 0.40 1.76
C ILE A 114 2.76 1.76 2.14
N THR A 115 4.08 1.80 2.33
CA THR A 115 4.80 3.05 2.64
C THR A 115 4.83 4.00 1.45
N GLY A 116 4.97 3.47 0.22
CA GLY A 116 4.93 4.23 -1.02
C GLY A 116 3.63 5.02 -1.17
N GLN A 117 2.48 4.37 -0.94
CA GLN A 117 1.17 5.03 -1.06
C GLN A 117 0.96 6.14 -0.02
N GLN A 118 1.42 5.94 1.22
CA GLN A 118 1.33 6.97 2.26
C GLN A 118 2.29 8.14 2.01
N THR A 119 3.43 7.90 1.34
CA THR A 119 4.47 8.90 1.10
C THR A 119 4.22 9.73 -0.17
N ALA A 120 3.47 9.20 -1.15
CA ALA A 120 3.08 9.92 -2.36
C ALA A 120 2.13 11.10 -2.11
N ALA A 121 1.51 11.19 -0.93
CA ALA A 121 0.66 12.31 -0.55
C ALA A 121 1.45 13.64 -0.50
N PRO A 122 1.03 14.70 -1.22
CA PRO A 122 1.79 15.94 -1.28
C PRO A 122 1.86 16.63 0.09
N ARG A 123 3.07 16.68 0.67
CA ARG A 123 3.40 17.46 1.88
C ARG A 123 3.30 18.97 1.61
N LEU A 124 2.08 19.48 1.49
CA LEU A 124 1.75 20.90 1.38
C LEU A 124 2.11 21.66 2.67
N ARG A 125 3.40 21.99 2.82
CA ARG A 125 3.92 22.88 3.86
C ARG A 125 3.27 24.26 3.72
N ARG A 126 2.20 24.54 4.48
CA ARG A 126 1.64 25.88 4.66
C ARG A 126 2.61 26.80 5.41
N ARG A 127 3.67 27.27 4.73
CA ARG A 127 4.49 28.42 5.19
C ARG A 127 3.60 29.67 5.13
N ARG A 128 2.97 30.05 6.24
CA ARG A 128 2.45 31.41 6.42
C ARG A 128 3.65 32.37 6.48
N VAL A 129 4.02 32.94 5.34
CA VAL A 129 4.94 34.08 5.29
C VAL A 129 4.22 35.30 5.87
N ARG A 130 4.53 35.68 7.11
CA ARG A 130 4.06 36.94 7.71
C ARG A 130 5.12 38.05 7.59
N ARG A 131 5.49 38.38 6.35
CA ARG A 131 6.04 39.69 5.96
C ARG A 131 4.85 40.53 5.46
N GLY A 132 4.59 41.76 5.88
CA GLY A 132 5.22 42.59 6.90
C GLY A 132 4.95 44.07 6.56
N THR A 133 4.33 44.84 7.47
CA THR A 133 4.05 46.28 7.25
C THR A 133 4.32 47.10 8.51
N ALA A 134 5.59 47.20 8.89
CA ALA A 134 6.05 48.39 9.60
C ALA A 134 6.11 49.55 8.60
N ARG A 135 5.12 50.46 8.61
CA ARG A 135 5.23 51.78 7.97
C ARG A 135 5.16 52.88 9.03
N THR A 136 6.34 53.24 9.51
CA THR A 136 6.83 54.62 9.63
C THR A 136 5.82 55.72 10.05
N ARG A 137 5.89 56.15 11.31
CA ARG A 137 5.52 57.53 11.75
C ARG A 137 6.57 58.50 11.18
N PRO A 138 6.22 59.74 10.73
CA PRO A 138 5.78 60.85 11.61
C PRO A 138 4.67 61.72 10.91
N ARG A 139 4.37 63.02 11.18
CA ARG A 139 4.83 64.03 12.15
C ARG A 139 3.69 65.03 12.51
N ARG A 140 3.64 65.43 13.79
CA ARG A 140 3.12 66.68 14.41
C ARG A 140 2.44 67.76 13.53
N GLY A 141 1.22 68.18 13.93
CA GLY A 141 0.57 69.47 13.60
C GLY A 141 -0.85 69.51 14.20
N ALA A 142 -1.08 70.02 15.41
CA ALA A 142 -1.21 71.44 15.78
C ALA A 142 -2.41 72.16 15.13
N ARG A 143 -3.56 72.20 15.83
CA ARG A 143 -4.50 73.35 15.95
C ARG A 143 -5.67 73.04 16.91
N ARG A 144 -5.79 73.86 17.98
CA ARG A 144 -7.03 74.32 18.63
C ARG A 144 -7.51 75.60 17.88
N PRO A 145 -8.64 76.27 18.22
CA PRO A 145 -9.75 75.93 19.12
C PRO A 145 -11.04 75.72 18.25
N THR A 146 -12.31 75.90 18.66
CA THR A 146 -12.99 76.84 19.58
C THR A 146 -13.49 76.18 20.86
#